data_AF-A0A7Z2G6R2-F1
#
_entry.id   AF-A0A7Z2G6R2-F1
#
_cell.length_a   1.000
_cell.length_b   1.000
_cell.length_c   1.000
_cell.angle_alpha   90.00
_cell.angle_beta   90.00
_cell.angle_gamma   90.00
#
_symmetry.space_group_name_H-M   'P 1'
#
loop_
_entity.id
_entity.type
_entity.pdbx_description
1 polymer ?
#
loop_
_entity_poly.entity_id
_entity_poly.type
_entity_poly.pdbx_seq_one_letter_code
_entity_poly.pdbx_strand_id
1 'polypeptide(L)'
;MEFRLPTTATAPFCPSEVQGSIEVSPRAPFWKKFWQFAGPGLLVSIGYMDPGNWATDIEAGSRYGYSLLFVVVLSSLAAIALQCLSMRLGIVTQRDLAELSRERYSRPVALGQWVLAELSIIACDLAEVLGGALAFHLLLGCSLMVGVVLTAFDTLIVLGLKGKNFRSLEAIMAGLIATIGLGYVIQLALVKPHWPSVFAGAVPSWHAISSVEPLYLAIGILGATVMPHNLYLHSSIVQTRAVKRDPASLKQAIGLSRLDTIVSLLIALLINAAILILAAAAFHANGHTDVTDIEQAYKLLAPIVGTGAAAVLFGITLLASGQSSTFTGTVAGQVIMEGFLQMKIPCYQRRLITRVLALIPAFAGVALLGNGAVGKLLVASQVVLSLQLPFALWPLIRMTNDRALMGEFVNRLPTRLLAWFLFVVISAANLWLVWQTFGGN
;
A
#
# COMPACT_ATOMS: atom_id res chain seq x y z
N MET A 1 3.50 18.29 33.37
CA MET A 1 4.18 18.26 32.05
C MET A 1 3.31 19.04 31.07
N GLU A 2 3.73 20.22 30.63
CA GLU A 2 3.03 20.95 29.56
C GLU A 2 3.21 20.20 28.24
N PHE A 3 2.12 19.70 27.66
CA PHE A 3 2.12 19.04 26.37
C PHE A 3 2.27 20.10 25.25
N ARG A 4 3.50 20.53 24.96
CA ARG A 4 3.76 21.47 23.86
C ARG A 4 3.76 20.72 22.51
N LEU A 5 2.90 21.16 21.61
CA LEU A 5 2.87 20.67 20.22
C LEU A 5 4.22 20.95 19.54
N PRO A 6 4.78 19.99 18.76
CA PRO A 6 6.02 20.24 18.04
C PRO A 6 5.84 21.35 17.01
N THR A 7 6.84 22.20 16.88
CA THR A 7 6.89 23.22 15.82
C THR A 7 7.65 22.74 14.59
N THR A 8 8.37 21.61 14.69
CA THR A 8 9.12 20.97 13.60
C THR A 8 8.65 19.54 13.35
N ALA A 9 8.94 18.99 12.17
CA ALA A 9 8.82 17.55 11.92
C ALA A 9 9.74 16.80 12.91
N THR A 10 9.31 15.65 13.42
CA THR A 10 10.09 14.89 14.41
C THR A 10 10.06 13.40 14.09
N ALA A 11 11.15 12.69 14.40
CA ALA A 11 11.19 11.22 14.40
C ALA A 11 9.97 10.59 15.13
N PRO A 12 9.50 9.40 14.70
CA PRO A 12 10.03 8.56 13.62
C PRO A 12 9.49 8.90 12.21
N PHE A 13 8.66 9.94 12.09
CA PHE A 13 7.89 10.24 10.88
C PHE A 13 8.56 11.25 9.93
N CYS A 14 9.75 11.76 10.29
CA CYS A 14 10.57 12.64 9.46
C CYS A 14 11.80 11.88 8.96
N PRO A 15 11.84 11.46 7.68
CA PRO A 15 12.95 10.69 7.13
C PRO A 15 14.30 11.37 7.26
N SER A 16 14.35 12.70 7.12
CA SER A 16 15.59 13.48 7.25
C SER A 16 16.18 13.48 8.67
N GLU A 17 15.39 13.17 9.70
CA GLU A 17 15.88 13.00 11.07
C GLU A 17 16.29 11.57 11.42
N VAL A 18 15.80 10.57 10.68
CA VAL A 18 16.09 9.14 10.93
C VAL A 18 17.11 8.55 9.96
N GLN A 19 17.64 9.35 9.03
CA GLN A 19 18.66 8.92 8.08
C GLN A 19 19.92 8.43 8.82
N GLY A 20 20.37 7.22 8.50
CA GLY A 20 21.52 6.60 9.16
C GLY A 20 21.36 6.30 10.66
N SER A 21 20.14 6.38 11.22
CA SER A 21 19.89 6.17 12.65
C SER A 21 20.20 4.76 13.16
N ILE A 22 20.20 3.76 12.28
CA ILE A 22 20.51 2.37 12.64
C ILE A 22 21.86 1.97 12.06
N GLU A 23 22.86 1.88 12.94
CA GLU A 23 24.18 1.35 12.61
C GLU A 23 24.14 -0.17 12.44
N VAL A 24 24.60 -0.65 11.29
CA VAL A 24 24.73 -2.10 11.05
C VAL A 24 26.15 -2.54 11.30
N SER A 25 26.32 -3.46 12.25
CA SER A 25 27.66 -3.94 12.63
C SER A 25 28.31 -4.73 11.49
N PRO A 26 29.49 -4.30 10.97
CA PRO A 26 30.14 -4.96 9.84
C PRO A 26 30.57 -6.40 10.10
N ARG A 27 30.73 -6.79 11.38
CA ARG A 27 31.22 -8.11 11.81
C ARG A 27 30.13 -9.08 12.27
N ALA A 28 28.86 -8.68 12.28
CA ALA A 28 27.77 -9.54 12.72
C ALA A 28 27.49 -10.70 11.72
N PRO A 29 27.05 -11.88 12.19
CA PRO A 29 26.64 -12.98 11.31
C PRO A 29 25.45 -12.57 10.43
N PHE A 30 25.31 -13.23 9.27
CA PHE A 30 24.30 -12.88 8.23
C PHE A 30 22.89 -12.72 8.80
N TRP A 31 22.44 -13.64 9.67
CA TRP A 31 21.13 -13.57 10.31
C TRP A 31 20.94 -12.34 11.20
N LYS A 32 21.95 -11.98 12.00
CA LYS A 32 21.89 -10.78 12.87
C LYS A 32 21.91 -9.49 12.05
N LYS A 33 22.66 -9.48 10.94
CA LYS A 33 22.63 -8.37 9.96
C LYS A 33 21.29 -8.27 9.27
N PHE A 34 20.70 -9.39 8.86
CA PHE A 34 19.38 -9.41 8.24
C PHE A 34 18.33 -8.83 9.18
N TRP A 35 18.27 -9.25 10.44
CA TRP A 35 17.35 -8.67 11.43
C TRP A 35 17.59 -7.19 11.75
N GLN A 36 18.82 -6.69 11.58
CA GLN A 36 19.13 -5.25 11.71
C GLN A 36 18.71 -4.45 10.47
N PHE A 37 18.76 -5.06 9.29
CA PHE A 37 18.31 -4.47 8.03
C PHE A 37 16.80 -4.63 7.79
N ALA A 38 16.17 -5.64 8.38
CA ALA A 38 14.75 -5.91 8.26
C ALA A 38 13.93 -4.80 8.92
N GLY A 39 12.85 -4.38 8.27
CA GLY A 39 12.01 -3.27 8.72
C GLY A 39 11.49 -2.44 7.55
N PRO A 40 12.36 -1.78 6.75
CA PRO A 40 11.97 -0.97 5.59
C PRO A 40 10.97 -1.67 4.66
N GLY A 41 11.23 -2.93 4.29
CA GLY A 41 10.33 -3.72 3.46
C GLY A 41 8.99 -4.00 4.14
N LEU A 42 8.98 -4.19 5.46
CA LEU A 42 7.78 -4.43 6.26
C LEU A 42 6.89 -3.18 6.36
N LEU A 43 7.52 -2.01 6.54
CA LEU A 43 6.82 -0.72 6.48
C LEU A 43 6.16 -0.50 5.13
N VAL A 44 6.84 -0.87 4.04
CA VAL A 44 6.31 -0.72 2.69
C VAL A 44 5.20 -1.73 2.42
N SER A 45 5.35 -2.99 2.87
CA SER A 45 4.37 -4.04 2.60
C SER A 45 3.01 -3.80 3.26
N ILE A 46 2.96 -3.04 4.35
CA ILE A 46 1.69 -2.62 4.97
C ILE A 46 0.79 -1.85 4.04
N GLY A 47 1.34 -0.96 3.21
CA GLY A 47 0.53 -0.21 2.26
C GLY A 47 -0.16 -1.12 1.25
N TYR A 48 0.35 -2.34 1.05
CA TYR A 48 -0.24 -3.35 0.17
C TYR A 48 -1.31 -4.21 0.86
N MET A 49 -1.70 -3.89 2.09
CA MET A 49 -2.72 -4.62 2.87
C MET A 49 -3.88 -3.70 3.28
N ASP A 50 -4.03 -2.54 2.65
CA ASP A 50 -5.00 -1.51 2.99
C ASP A 50 -6.45 -1.90 2.58
N PRO A 51 -7.48 -1.22 3.10
CA PRO A 51 -8.87 -1.54 2.77
C PRO A 51 -9.21 -1.37 1.29
N GLY A 52 -8.43 -0.59 0.53
CA GLY A 52 -8.55 -0.45 -0.91
C GLY A 52 -8.37 -1.79 -1.64
N ASN A 53 -7.31 -2.52 -1.29
CA ASN A 53 -7.02 -3.85 -1.85
C ASN A 53 -8.12 -4.86 -1.49
N TRP A 54 -8.66 -4.76 -0.28
CA TRP A 54 -9.71 -5.66 0.19
C TRP A 54 -10.97 -5.56 -0.67
N ALA A 55 -11.38 -4.34 -1.02
CA ALA A 55 -12.57 -4.14 -1.85
C ALA A 55 -12.43 -4.86 -3.20
N THR A 56 -11.30 -4.68 -3.88
CA THR A 56 -11.06 -5.33 -5.18
C THR A 56 -10.89 -6.84 -5.07
N ASP A 57 -10.23 -7.34 -4.02
CA ASP A 57 -9.98 -8.78 -3.83
C ASP A 57 -11.26 -9.53 -3.43
N ILE A 58 -12.10 -8.94 -2.58
CA ILE A 58 -13.40 -9.49 -2.18
C ILE A 58 -14.35 -9.54 -3.38
N GLU A 59 -14.45 -8.45 -4.14
CA GLU A 59 -15.29 -8.42 -5.34
C GLU A 59 -14.81 -9.46 -6.37
N ALA A 60 -13.49 -9.59 -6.56
CA ALA A 60 -12.90 -10.54 -7.49
C ALA A 60 -13.19 -11.99 -7.10
N GLY A 61 -12.98 -12.33 -5.83
CA GLY A 61 -13.26 -13.66 -5.30
C GLY A 61 -14.75 -14.01 -5.37
N SER A 62 -15.63 -13.07 -5.03
CA SER A 62 -17.08 -13.30 -4.99
C SER A 62 -17.68 -13.49 -6.38
N ARG A 63 -17.31 -12.64 -7.35
CA ARG A 63 -17.85 -12.70 -8.71
C ARG A 63 -17.24 -13.80 -9.56
N TYR A 64 -15.91 -13.93 -9.52
CA TYR A 64 -15.16 -14.75 -10.48
C TYR A 64 -14.46 -15.96 -9.83
N GLY A 65 -14.73 -16.23 -8.55
CA GLY A 65 -14.12 -17.34 -7.82
C GLY A 65 -12.59 -17.19 -7.77
N TYR A 66 -11.88 -18.28 -8.03
CA TYR A 66 -10.41 -18.28 -8.02
C TYR A 66 -9.77 -17.75 -9.32
N SER A 67 -10.55 -17.41 -10.34
CA SER A 67 -10.01 -17.15 -11.69
C SER A 67 -9.15 -15.89 -11.79
N LEU A 68 -9.36 -14.88 -10.94
CA LEU A 68 -8.55 -13.66 -10.89
C LEU A 68 -7.37 -13.73 -9.93
N LEU A 69 -7.13 -14.87 -9.26
CA LEU A 69 -6.03 -15.03 -8.31
C LEU A 69 -4.65 -14.81 -8.96
N PHE A 70 -4.48 -15.25 -10.22
CA PHE A 70 -3.23 -14.99 -10.94
C PHE A 70 -2.95 -13.49 -11.13
N VAL A 71 -3.99 -12.64 -11.20
CA VAL A 71 -3.82 -11.18 -11.33
C VAL A 71 -3.20 -10.61 -10.06
N VAL A 72 -3.69 -11.02 -8.89
CA VAL A 72 -3.13 -10.65 -7.57
C VAL A 72 -1.67 -11.09 -7.47
N VAL A 73 -1.34 -12.29 -7.94
CA VAL A 73 0.04 -12.80 -7.98
C VAL A 73 0.92 -11.94 -8.91
N LEU A 74 0.49 -11.70 -10.14
CA LEU A 74 1.25 -10.93 -11.12
C LEU A 74 1.41 -9.45 -10.71
N SER A 75 0.36 -8.82 -10.16
CA SER A 75 0.41 -7.45 -9.65
C SER A 75 1.40 -7.33 -8.50
N SER A 76 1.41 -8.31 -7.58
CA SER A 76 2.35 -8.33 -6.45
C SER A 76 3.79 -8.57 -6.89
N LEU A 77 4.01 -9.44 -7.89
CA LEU A 77 5.34 -9.63 -8.48
C LEU A 77 5.83 -8.36 -9.20
N ALA A 78 4.94 -7.65 -9.90
CA ALA A 78 5.24 -6.35 -10.49
C ALA A 78 5.60 -5.33 -9.40
N ALA A 79 4.83 -5.27 -8.32
CA ALA A 79 5.13 -4.43 -7.16
C ALA A 79 6.50 -4.73 -6.56
N ILE A 80 6.84 -6.01 -6.34
CA ILE A 80 8.16 -6.43 -5.83
C ILE A 80 9.27 -5.93 -6.75
N ALA A 81 9.13 -6.10 -8.06
CA ALA A 81 10.12 -5.64 -9.03
C ALA A 81 10.33 -4.13 -8.95
N LEU A 82 9.23 -3.35 -8.94
CA LEU A 82 9.26 -1.89 -8.88
C LEU A 82 9.80 -1.37 -7.53
N GLN A 83 9.44 -2.03 -6.43
CA GLN A 83 9.94 -1.68 -5.10
C GLN A 83 11.42 -1.98 -4.95
N CYS A 84 11.93 -3.04 -5.58
CA CYS A 84 13.37 -3.29 -5.66
C CYS A 84 14.13 -2.20 -6.45
N LEU A 85 13.49 -1.59 -7.46
CA LEU A 85 14.07 -0.44 -8.17
C LEU A 85 14.15 0.78 -7.25
N SER A 86 13.06 1.08 -6.54
CA SER A 86 12.95 2.24 -5.63
C SER A 86 13.94 2.15 -4.47
N MET A 87 13.98 1.00 -3.78
CA MET A 87 14.96 0.72 -2.72
C MET A 87 16.40 0.93 -3.21
N ARG A 88 16.75 0.36 -4.35
CA ARG A 88 18.13 0.47 -4.85
C ARG A 88 18.46 1.91 -5.23
N LEU A 89 17.51 2.68 -5.78
CA LEU A 89 17.69 4.11 -6.03
C LEU A 89 18.05 4.84 -4.73
N GLY A 90 17.26 4.63 -3.67
CA GLY A 90 17.50 5.22 -2.35
C GLY A 90 18.84 4.85 -1.73
N ILE A 91 19.21 3.57 -1.77
CA ILE A 91 20.49 3.09 -1.20
C ILE A 91 21.70 3.65 -1.94
N VAL A 92 21.68 3.62 -3.28
CA VAL A 92 22.83 4.01 -4.11
C VAL A 92 23.01 5.53 -4.11
N THR A 93 21.91 6.28 -4.25
CA THR A 93 22.00 7.74 -4.39
C THR A 93 21.98 8.47 -3.05
N GLN A 94 21.49 7.82 -1.96
CA GLN A 94 21.22 8.46 -0.67
C GLN A 94 20.27 9.65 -0.78
N ARG A 95 19.37 9.58 -1.77
CA ARG A 95 18.36 10.59 -2.10
C ARG A 95 17.09 9.86 -2.49
N ASP A 96 15.96 10.44 -2.14
CA ASP A 96 14.68 9.82 -2.47
C ASP A 96 14.22 10.19 -3.90
N LEU A 97 13.22 9.47 -4.38
CA LEU A 97 12.67 9.65 -5.72
C LEU A 97 12.07 11.06 -5.93
N ALA A 98 11.52 11.69 -4.88
CA ALA A 98 10.91 13.01 -4.98
C ALA A 98 12.00 14.09 -5.11
N GLU A 99 13.05 14.02 -4.30
CA GLU A 99 14.23 14.91 -4.40
C GLU A 99 14.85 14.86 -5.80
N LEU A 100 15.13 13.65 -6.29
CA LEU A 100 15.73 13.46 -7.62
C LEU A 100 14.81 13.93 -8.74
N SER A 101 13.49 13.76 -8.59
CA SER A 101 12.51 14.23 -9.58
C SER A 101 12.51 15.75 -9.64
N ARG A 102 12.49 16.42 -8.48
CA ARG A 102 12.57 17.88 -8.40
C ARG A 102 13.82 18.45 -9.04
N GLU A 103 14.97 17.80 -8.87
CA GLU A 103 16.24 18.31 -9.39
C GLU A 103 16.42 18.12 -10.90
N ARG A 104 15.88 17.02 -11.44
CA ARG A 104 16.11 16.64 -12.85
C ARG A 104 15.02 17.12 -13.80
N TYR A 105 13.83 17.43 -13.29
CA TYR A 105 12.74 17.98 -14.09
C TYR A 105 12.61 19.49 -13.90
N SER A 106 11.99 20.17 -14.88
CA SER A 106 11.71 21.59 -14.78
C SER A 106 10.68 21.86 -13.66
N ARG A 107 10.71 23.07 -13.08
CA ARG A 107 9.81 23.45 -11.97
C ARG A 107 8.32 23.14 -12.25
N PRO A 108 7.75 23.40 -13.44
CA PRO A 108 6.35 23.09 -13.70
C PRO A 108 6.06 21.58 -13.68
N VAL A 109 6.97 20.76 -14.21
CA VAL A 109 6.82 19.30 -14.24
C VAL A 109 6.95 18.71 -12.84
N ALA A 110 7.94 19.17 -12.07
CA ALA A 110 8.11 18.75 -10.68
C ALA A 110 6.90 19.15 -9.82
N LEU A 111 6.34 20.35 -10.02
CA LEU A 111 5.13 20.77 -9.32
C LEU A 111 3.91 19.93 -9.72
N GLY A 112 3.75 19.62 -11.01
CA GLY A 112 2.69 18.72 -11.47
C GLY A 112 2.81 17.31 -10.86
N GLN A 113 4.02 16.76 -10.81
CA GLN A 113 4.29 15.49 -10.14
C GLN A 113 4.00 15.54 -8.64
N TRP A 114 4.32 16.65 -7.97
CA TRP A 114 3.98 16.85 -6.56
C TRP A 114 2.47 16.87 -6.34
N VAL A 115 1.71 17.64 -7.13
CA VAL A 115 0.23 17.69 -7.01
C VAL A 115 -0.36 16.30 -7.20
N LEU A 116 0.09 15.56 -8.23
CA LEU A 116 -0.36 14.19 -8.44
C LEU A 116 0.01 13.30 -7.25
N ALA A 117 1.25 13.38 -6.76
CA ALA A 117 1.70 12.63 -5.58
C ALA A 117 0.85 12.89 -4.33
N GLU A 118 0.53 14.16 -4.07
CA GLU A 118 -0.36 14.58 -2.99
C GLU A 118 -1.77 14.00 -3.15
N LEU A 119 -2.31 14.00 -4.38
CA LEU A 119 -3.61 13.41 -4.68
C LEU A 119 -3.66 11.91 -4.41
N SER A 120 -2.61 11.10 -4.70
CA SER A 120 -2.62 9.69 -4.25
C SER A 120 -2.70 9.54 -2.74
N ILE A 121 -2.02 10.41 -2.00
CA ILE A 121 -2.01 10.30 -0.54
C ILE A 121 -3.41 10.60 -0.03
N ILE A 122 -4.06 11.63 -0.53
CA ILE A 122 -5.45 11.97 -0.17
C ILE A 122 -6.41 10.83 -0.56
N ALA A 123 -6.27 10.24 -1.75
CA ALA A 123 -7.09 9.13 -2.19
C ALA A 123 -6.87 7.86 -1.34
N CYS A 124 -5.62 7.57 -0.96
CA CYS A 124 -5.28 6.49 -0.03
C CYS A 124 -5.86 6.75 1.36
N ASP A 125 -5.74 7.99 1.85
CA ASP A 125 -6.26 8.41 3.15
C ASP A 125 -7.80 8.35 3.17
N LEU A 126 -8.46 8.64 2.04
CA LEU A 126 -9.90 8.44 1.86
C LEU A 126 -10.28 6.96 2.00
N ALA A 127 -9.56 6.05 1.34
CA ALA A 127 -9.80 4.62 1.46
C ALA A 127 -9.62 4.13 2.91
N GLU A 128 -8.62 4.67 3.60
CA GLU A 128 -8.35 4.39 5.01
C GLU A 128 -9.49 4.86 5.93
N VAL A 129 -9.94 6.11 5.77
CA VAL A 129 -11.07 6.68 6.54
C VAL A 129 -12.31 5.81 6.34
N LEU A 130 -12.62 5.45 5.09
CA LEU A 130 -13.80 4.67 4.76
C LEU A 130 -13.72 3.25 5.35
N GLY A 131 -12.57 2.58 5.22
CA GLY A 131 -12.35 1.25 5.80
C GLY A 131 -12.40 1.26 7.32
N GLY A 132 -11.78 2.24 7.97
CA GLY A 132 -11.81 2.42 9.43
C GLY A 132 -13.20 2.76 9.95
N ALA A 133 -13.92 3.67 9.27
CA ALA A 133 -15.29 4.02 9.60
C ALA A 133 -16.23 2.81 9.49
N LEU A 134 -16.04 2.00 8.43
CA LEU A 134 -16.78 0.76 8.25
C LEU A 134 -16.44 -0.25 9.35
N ALA A 135 -15.18 -0.40 9.73
CA ALA A 135 -14.80 -1.26 10.84
C ALA A 135 -15.46 -0.84 12.16
N PHE A 136 -15.51 0.46 12.47
CA PHE A 136 -16.24 0.96 13.64
C PHE A 136 -17.74 0.73 13.55
N HIS A 137 -18.35 0.94 12.38
CA HIS A 137 -19.76 0.66 12.14
C HIS A 137 -20.09 -0.81 12.40
N LEU A 138 -19.26 -1.72 11.89
CA LEU A 138 -19.44 -3.17 12.00
C LEU A 138 -19.18 -3.69 13.42
N LEU A 139 -18.14 -3.20 14.10
CA LEU A 139 -17.75 -3.69 15.43
C LEU A 139 -18.55 -3.08 16.57
N LEU A 140 -18.87 -1.78 16.50
CA LEU A 140 -19.53 -1.03 17.59
C LEU A 140 -21.02 -0.79 17.32
N GLY A 141 -21.52 -1.09 16.12
CA GLY A 141 -22.89 -0.79 15.73
C GLY A 141 -23.21 0.71 15.62
N CYS A 142 -22.19 1.58 15.62
CA CYS A 142 -22.36 3.02 15.50
C CYS A 142 -22.67 3.43 14.05
N SER A 143 -23.25 4.61 13.79
CA SER A 143 -23.50 5.05 12.40
C SER A 143 -22.19 5.28 11.63
N LEU A 144 -22.20 5.14 10.29
CA LEU A 144 -21.01 5.39 9.46
C LEU A 144 -20.46 6.81 9.66
N MET A 145 -21.32 7.82 9.84
CA MET A 145 -20.88 9.19 10.13
C MET A 145 -20.11 9.28 11.45
N VAL A 146 -20.57 8.58 12.49
CA VAL A 146 -19.83 8.51 13.77
C VAL A 146 -18.52 7.76 13.55
N GLY A 147 -18.52 6.66 12.79
CA GLY A 147 -17.31 5.94 12.40
C GLY A 147 -16.27 6.84 11.73
N VAL A 148 -16.69 7.67 10.76
CA VAL A 148 -15.83 8.64 10.07
C VAL A 148 -15.21 9.63 11.06
N VAL A 149 -16.01 10.18 11.99
CA VAL A 149 -15.49 11.07 13.04
C VAL A 149 -14.52 10.34 13.97
N LEU A 150 -14.81 9.08 14.32
CA LEU A 150 -13.94 8.26 15.16
C LEU A 150 -12.56 8.04 14.51
N THR A 151 -12.50 7.87 13.19
CA THR A 151 -11.20 7.77 12.48
C THR A 151 -10.38 9.05 12.57
N ALA A 152 -10.97 10.23 12.79
CA ALA A 152 -10.18 11.45 12.98
C ALA A 152 -9.31 11.40 14.25
N PHE A 153 -9.66 10.57 15.24
CA PHE A 153 -8.90 10.44 16.48
C PHE A 153 -7.61 9.63 16.33
N ASP A 154 -7.37 8.93 15.22
CA ASP A 154 -6.06 8.27 15.02
C ASP A 154 -4.90 9.25 14.85
N THR A 155 -5.19 10.52 14.56
CA THR A 155 -4.21 11.60 14.63
C THR A 155 -3.59 11.72 16.04
N LEU A 156 -4.33 11.34 17.09
CA LEU A 156 -3.81 11.25 18.46
C LEU A 156 -2.79 10.11 18.61
N ILE A 157 -2.95 9.01 17.87
CA ILE A 157 -1.99 7.90 17.87
C ILE A 157 -0.66 8.38 17.26
N VAL A 158 -0.73 9.09 16.13
CA VAL A 158 0.46 9.72 15.50
C VAL A 158 1.12 10.70 16.48
N LEU A 159 0.34 11.53 17.18
CA LEU A 159 0.85 12.48 18.16
C LEU A 159 1.49 11.78 19.39
N GLY A 160 0.93 10.65 19.82
CA GLY A 160 1.42 9.85 20.95
C GLY A 160 2.69 9.05 20.65
N LEU A 161 3.05 8.88 19.36
CA LEU A 161 4.30 8.26 18.93
C LEU A 161 5.41 9.26 18.61
N LYS A 162 5.16 10.56 18.82
CA LYS A 162 6.15 11.63 18.67
C LYS A 162 7.42 11.36 19.49
N GLY A 163 8.59 11.49 18.85
CA GLY A 163 9.89 11.40 19.50
C GLY A 163 10.30 9.98 19.91
N LYS A 164 9.53 8.95 19.54
CA LYS A 164 9.92 7.55 19.74
C LYS A 164 10.88 7.09 18.64
N ASN A 165 11.67 6.07 18.96
CA ASN A 165 12.63 5.47 18.04
C ASN A 165 11.93 4.74 16.88
N PHE A 166 12.55 4.72 15.71
CA PHE A 166 12.03 4.06 14.51
C PHE A 166 11.72 2.56 14.71
N ARG A 167 12.48 1.87 15.58
CA ARG A 167 12.22 0.46 15.95
C ARG A 167 10.89 0.24 16.66
N SER A 168 10.39 1.22 17.41
CA SER A 168 9.07 1.13 18.04
C SER A 168 7.96 1.16 17.01
N LEU A 169 8.13 1.96 15.94
CA LEU A 169 7.19 2.01 14.82
C LEU A 169 7.20 0.68 14.05
N GLU A 170 8.39 0.15 13.73
CA GLU A 170 8.55 -1.17 13.09
C GLU A 170 7.85 -2.29 13.88
N ALA A 171 7.96 -2.27 15.22
CA ALA A 171 7.33 -3.28 16.08
C ALA A 171 5.79 -3.17 16.11
N ILE A 172 5.24 -1.96 16.17
CA ILE A 172 3.77 -1.74 16.09
C ILE A 172 3.24 -2.26 14.76
N MET A 173 3.93 -1.92 13.68
CA MET A 173 3.59 -2.36 12.32
C MET A 173 3.64 -3.88 12.18
N ALA A 174 4.70 -4.53 12.69
CA ALA A 174 4.78 -5.98 12.73
C ALA A 174 3.60 -6.62 13.47
N GLY A 175 3.15 -6.01 14.57
CA GLY A 175 1.97 -6.44 15.33
C GLY A 175 0.66 -6.34 14.54
N LEU A 176 0.47 -5.25 13.78
CA LEU A 176 -0.69 -5.07 12.91
C LEU A 176 -0.71 -6.10 11.77
N ILE A 177 0.42 -6.30 11.08
CA ILE A 177 0.54 -7.32 10.02
C ILE A 177 0.27 -8.71 10.58
N ALA A 178 0.83 -9.04 11.75
CA ALA A 178 0.60 -10.34 12.39
C ALA A 178 -0.87 -10.54 12.72
N THR A 179 -1.57 -9.49 13.15
CA THR A 179 -3.01 -9.53 13.44
C THR A 179 -3.83 -9.79 12.17
N ILE A 180 -3.52 -9.08 11.08
CA ILE A 180 -4.18 -9.27 9.78
C ILE A 180 -3.91 -10.69 9.25
N GLY A 181 -2.63 -11.09 9.21
CA GLY A 181 -2.22 -12.40 8.71
C GLY A 181 -2.81 -13.55 9.51
N LEU A 182 -2.73 -13.50 10.85
CA LEU A 182 -3.33 -14.53 11.70
C LEU A 182 -4.85 -14.57 11.54
N GLY A 183 -5.49 -13.42 11.43
CA GLY A 183 -6.93 -13.34 11.22
C GLY A 183 -7.38 -14.02 9.94
N TYR A 184 -6.67 -13.84 8.83
CA TYR A 184 -6.98 -14.52 7.58
C TYR A 184 -6.61 -16.00 7.58
N VAL A 185 -5.51 -16.40 8.24
CA VAL A 185 -5.17 -17.81 8.42
C VAL A 185 -6.28 -18.56 9.16
N ILE A 186 -6.79 -17.97 10.25
CA ILE A 186 -7.91 -18.54 11.01
C ILE A 186 -9.17 -18.62 10.13
N GLN A 187 -9.52 -17.54 9.42
CA GLN A 187 -10.71 -17.53 8.56
C GLN A 187 -10.64 -18.57 7.43
N LEU A 188 -9.48 -18.72 6.77
CA LEU A 188 -9.28 -19.75 5.75
C LEU A 188 -9.36 -21.17 6.33
N ALA A 189 -8.84 -21.38 7.54
CA ALA A 189 -8.96 -22.67 8.22
C ALA A 189 -10.42 -23.03 8.55
N LEU A 190 -11.27 -22.03 8.81
CA LEU A 190 -12.70 -22.21 9.06
C LEU A 190 -13.49 -22.48 7.77
N VAL A 191 -13.22 -21.74 6.69
CA VAL A 191 -13.93 -21.86 5.40
C VAL A 191 -13.50 -23.11 4.61
N LYS A 192 -12.28 -23.62 4.83
CA LYS A 192 -11.73 -24.84 4.19
C LYS A 192 -11.80 -24.81 2.66
N PRO A 193 -11.05 -23.91 2.00
CA PRO A 193 -11.04 -23.81 0.55
C PRO A 193 -10.50 -25.08 -0.12
N HIS A 194 -10.97 -25.35 -1.34
CA HIS A 194 -10.45 -26.44 -2.16
C HIS A 194 -9.10 -26.05 -2.80
N TRP A 195 -8.01 -26.45 -2.15
CA TRP A 195 -6.64 -26.07 -2.56
C TRP A 195 -6.27 -26.37 -4.02
N PRO A 196 -6.66 -27.50 -4.64
CA PRO A 196 -6.34 -27.75 -6.03
C PRO A 196 -6.91 -26.68 -7.00
N SER A 197 -8.13 -26.18 -6.75
CA SER A 197 -8.70 -25.10 -7.55
C SER A 197 -8.07 -23.74 -7.26
N VAL A 198 -7.58 -23.52 -6.04
CA VAL A 198 -6.79 -22.32 -5.71
C VAL A 198 -5.50 -22.30 -6.54
N PHE A 199 -4.76 -23.41 -6.57
CA PHE A 199 -3.55 -23.50 -7.38
C PHE A 199 -3.82 -23.36 -8.89
N ALA A 200 -4.95 -23.90 -9.37
CA ALA A 200 -5.36 -23.72 -10.76
C ALA A 200 -5.67 -22.24 -11.08
N GLY A 201 -6.32 -21.52 -10.15
CA GLY A 201 -6.61 -20.09 -10.30
C GLY A 201 -5.39 -19.17 -10.26
N ALA A 202 -4.29 -19.62 -9.65
CA ALA A 202 -3.02 -18.89 -9.65
C ALA A 202 -2.27 -18.97 -11.00
N VAL A 203 -2.66 -19.89 -11.89
CA VAL A 203 -2.07 -20.01 -13.23
C VAL A 203 -2.69 -18.96 -14.15
N PRO A 204 -1.88 -18.14 -14.86
CA PRO A 204 -2.40 -17.15 -15.80
C PRO A 204 -3.30 -17.77 -16.86
N SER A 205 -4.52 -17.24 -16.99
CA SER A 205 -5.46 -17.68 -18.02
C SER A 205 -6.01 -16.48 -18.78
N TRP A 206 -5.80 -16.47 -20.10
CA TRP A 206 -6.31 -15.40 -20.97
C TRP A 206 -7.83 -15.39 -21.02
N HIS A 207 -8.47 -16.56 -20.87
CA HIS A 207 -9.92 -16.68 -20.86
C HIS A 207 -10.57 -15.89 -19.71
N ALA A 208 -9.92 -15.84 -18.54
CA ALA A 208 -10.47 -15.15 -17.36
C ALA A 208 -10.56 -13.62 -17.53
N ILE A 209 -9.81 -13.03 -18.46
CA ILE A 209 -9.78 -11.59 -18.72
C ILE A 209 -10.28 -11.23 -20.14
N SER A 210 -10.97 -12.17 -20.80
CA SER A 210 -11.47 -11.96 -22.17
C SER A 210 -12.64 -10.97 -22.24
N SER A 211 -13.40 -10.82 -21.14
CA SER A 211 -14.52 -9.88 -21.07
C SER A 211 -14.14 -8.60 -20.34
N VAL A 212 -14.94 -7.56 -20.57
CA VAL A 212 -14.70 -6.19 -20.10
C VAL A 212 -14.74 -6.08 -18.57
N GLU A 213 -15.69 -6.75 -17.91
CA GLU A 213 -15.90 -6.63 -16.47
C GLU A 213 -14.76 -7.26 -15.63
N PRO A 214 -14.29 -8.51 -15.88
CA PRO A 214 -13.13 -9.03 -15.17
C PRO A 214 -11.84 -8.29 -15.53
N LEU A 215 -11.72 -7.74 -16.75
CA LEU A 215 -10.58 -6.89 -17.11
C LEU A 215 -10.56 -5.59 -16.29
N TYR A 216 -11.72 -4.95 -16.11
CA TYR A 216 -11.87 -3.78 -15.25
C TYR A 216 -11.42 -4.08 -13.82
N LEU A 217 -11.88 -5.20 -13.26
CA LEU A 217 -11.50 -5.60 -11.91
C LEU A 217 -10.02 -6.00 -11.81
N ALA A 218 -9.47 -6.67 -12.83
CA ALA A 218 -8.05 -7.02 -12.89
C ALA A 218 -7.15 -5.76 -12.90
N ILE A 219 -7.56 -4.72 -13.62
CA ILE A 219 -6.87 -3.42 -13.63
C ILE A 219 -7.04 -2.72 -12.27
N GLY A 220 -8.22 -2.82 -11.65
CA GLY A 220 -8.46 -2.37 -10.28
C GLY A 220 -7.51 -3.01 -9.28
N ILE A 221 -7.36 -4.34 -9.31
CA ILE A 221 -6.39 -5.09 -8.48
C ILE A 221 -4.97 -4.59 -8.73
N LEU A 222 -4.58 -4.36 -10.00
CA LEU A 222 -3.25 -3.85 -10.33
C LEU A 222 -3.02 -2.44 -9.73
N GLY A 223 -3.99 -1.55 -9.86
CA GLY A 223 -3.92 -0.17 -9.37
C GLY A 223 -3.89 -0.08 -7.85
N ALA A 224 -4.71 -0.90 -7.19
CA ALA A 224 -4.76 -1.03 -5.73
C ALA A 224 -3.43 -1.62 -5.20
N THR A 225 -2.92 -2.67 -5.87
CA THR A 225 -1.64 -3.28 -5.48
C THR A 225 -0.48 -2.29 -5.65
N VAL A 226 -0.28 -1.69 -6.82
CA VAL A 226 0.92 -0.89 -7.08
C VAL A 226 0.69 0.58 -6.70
N MET A 227 0.91 0.91 -5.44
CA MET A 227 0.74 2.27 -4.94
C MET A 227 1.92 3.21 -5.29
N PRO A 228 1.67 4.37 -5.93
CA PRO A 228 2.74 5.29 -6.31
C PRO A 228 3.45 5.94 -5.12
N HIS A 229 2.72 6.33 -4.07
CA HIS A 229 3.30 6.94 -2.88
C HIS A 229 4.27 5.99 -2.16
N ASN A 230 4.05 4.67 -2.23
CA ASN A 230 4.97 3.67 -1.67
C ASN A 230 6.29 3.60 -2.42
N LEU A 231 6.36 3.99 -3.70
CA LEU A 231 7.62 4.10 -4.43
C LEU A 231 8.47 5.24 -3.88
N TYR A 232 7.86 6.37 -3.53
CA TYR A 232 8.57 7.48 -2.88
C TYR A 232 8.99 7.08 -1.46
N LEU A 233 8.05 6.55 -0.67
CA LEU A 233 8.29 6.09 0.69
C LEU A 233 9.49 5.14 0.76
N HIS A 234 9.50 4.08 -0.06
CA HIS A 234 10.54 3.07 0.02
C HIS A 234 11.92 3.61 -0.34
N SER A 235 12.02 4.52 -1.32
CA SER A 235 13.29 5.16 -1.69
C SER A 235 13.88 6.01 -0.57
N SER A 236 13.04 6.51 0.35
CA SER A 236 13.47 7.28 1.52
C SER A 236 13.74 6.41 2.74
N ILE A 237 12.86 5.45 3.04
CA ILE A 237 12.93 4.63 4.26
C ILE A 237 14.16 3.72 4.31
N VAL A 238 14.66 3.26 3.16
CA VAL A 238 15.90 2.47 3.08
C VAL A 238 17.13 3.26 3.51
N GLN A 239 17.07 4.59 3.51
CA GLN A 239 18.15 5.48 3.94
C GLN A 239 18.26 5.59 5.47
N THR A 240 17.31 5.02 6.23
CA THR A 240 17.39 4.93 7.70
C THR A 240 18.55 4.06 8.19
N ARG A 241 19.04 3.15 7.33
CA ARG A 241 20.17 2.27 7.63
C ARG A 241 21.47 2.96 7.23
N ALA A 242 22.43 3.02 8.15
CA ALA A 242 23.75 3.58 7.86
C ALA A 242 24.55 2.60 6.98
N VAL A 243 24.79 2.97 5.71
CA VAL A 243 25.56 2.17 4.76
C VAL A 243 26.82 2.91 4.34
N LYS A 244 27.97 2.25 4.41
CA LYS A 244 29.24 2.79 3.92
C LYS A 244 29.21 2.90 2.38
N ARG A 245 29.85 3.94 1.84
CA ARG A 245 29.86 4.26 0.41
C ARG A 245 30.80 3.39 -0.44
N ASP A 246 31.40 2.34 0.13
CA ASP A 246 32.22 1.43 -0.66
C ASP A 246 31.34 0.50 -1.51
N PRO A 247 31.77 0.17 -2.75
CA PRO A 247 31.06 -0.75 -3.65
C PRO A 247 30.60 -2.06 -3.01
N ALA A 248 31.43 -2.65 -2.14
CA ALA A 248 31.16 -3.92 -1.50
C ALA A 248 30.01 -3.82 -0.49
N SER A 249 30.03 -2.79 0.37
CA SER A 249 28.98 -2.49 1.34
C SER A 249 27.66 -2.12 0.67
N LEU A 250 27.69 -1.33 -0.41
CA LEU A 250 26.49 -1.01 -1.19
C LEU A 250 25.87 -2.27 -1.80
N LYS A 251 26.68 -3.14 -2.41
CA LYS A 251 26.21 -4.42 -2.97
C LYS A 251 25.61 -5.32 -1.90
N GLN A 252 26.21 -5.37 -0.71
CA GLN A 252 25.67 -6.11 0.43
C GLN A 252 24.35 -5.52 0.93
N ALA A 253 24.26 -4.19 1.09
CA ALA A 253 23.06 -3.51 1.54
C ALA A 253 21.89 -3.69 0.56
N ILE A 254 22.16 -3.60 -0.75
CA ILE A 254 21.16 -3.89 -1.80
C ILE A 254 20.71 -5.36 -1.71
N GLY A 255 21.64 -6.30 -1.51
CA GLY A 255 21.31 -7.72 -1.38
C GLY A 255 20.40 -8.03 -0.19
N LEU A 256 20.72 -7.47 0.98
CA LEU A 256 19.94 -7.65 2.21
C LEU A 256 18.58 -6.95 2.13
N SER A 257 18.55 -5.69 1.67
CA SER A 257 17.31 -4.93 1.51
C SER A 257 16.39 -5.57 0.48
N ARG A 258 16.95 -6.14 -0.60
CA ARG A 258 16.19 -6.92 -1.58
C ARG A 258 15.54 -8.15 -0.96
N LEU A 259 16.24 -8.89 -0.11
CA LEU A 259 15.64 -10.02 0.59
C LEU A 259 14.49 -9.55 1.49
N ASP A 260 14.71 -8.49 2.27
CA ASP A 260 13.70 -7.90 3.17
C ASP A 260 12.45 -7.45 2.41
N THR A 261 12.62 -6.76 1.29
CA THR A 261 11.52 -6.31 0.42
C THR A 261 10.76 -7.49 -0.19
N ILE A 262 11.47 -8.48 -0.73
CA ILE A 262 10.84 -9.66 -1.34
C ILE A 262 10.02 -10.41 -0.29
N VAL A 263 10.61 -10.72 0.87
CA VAL A 263 9.91 -11.45 1.93
C VAL A 263 8.69 -10.66 2.43
N SER A 264 8.85 -9.36 2.68
CA SER A 264 7.77 -8.53 3.21
C SER A 264 6.60 -8.38 2.24
N LEU A 265 6.87 -8.19 0.94
CA LEU A 265 5.82 -8.09 -0.07
C LEU A 265 5.23 -9.45 -0.46
N LEU A 266 5.97 -10.55 -0.31
CA LEU A 266 5.39 -11.89 -0.42
C LEU A 266 4.38 -12.15 0.70
N ILE A 267 4.61 -11.65 1.93
CA ILE A 267 3.60 -11.70 2.99
C ILE A 267 2.34 -10.91 2.60
N ALA A 268 2.49 -9.72 2.03
CA ALA A 268 1.36 -8.95 1.51
C ALA A 268 0.60 -9.69 0.39
N LEU A 269 1.32 -10.30 -0.55
CA LEU A 269 0.73 -11.16 -1.58
C LEU A 269 -0.11 -12.28 -0.95
N LEU A 270 0.42 -12.98 0.06
CA LEU A 270 -0.31 -14.06 0.73
C LEU A 270 -1.58 -13.57 1.41
N ILE A 271 -1.57 -12.36 1.96
CA ILE A 271 -2.76 -11.74 2.56
C ILE A 271 -3.79 -11.40 1.49
N ASN A 272 -3.41 -10.73 0.39
CA ASN A 272 -4.31 -10.39 -0.71
C ASN A 272 -4.89 -11.67 -1.37
N ALA A 273 -4.05 -12.68 -1.60
CA ALA A 273 -4.49 -13.99 -2.05
C ALA A 273 -5.48 -14.63 -1.06
N ALA A 274 -5.21 -14.55 0.26
CA ALA A 274 -6.11 -15.09 1.28
C ALA A 274 -7.47 -14.38 1.30
N ILE A 275 -7.52 -13.07 1.08
CA ILE A 275 -8.76 -12.29 0.97
C ILE A 275 -9.60 -12.81 -0.20
N LEU A 276 -8.99 -12.91 -1.39
CA LEU A 276 -9.68 -13.39 -2.59
C LEU A 276 -10.15 -14.84 -2.43
N ILE A 277 -9.28 -15.72 -1.91
CA ILE A 277 -9.60 -17.14 -1.66
C ILE A 277 -10.76 -17.26 -0.66
N LEU A 278 -10.74 -16.45 0.41
CA LEU A 278 -11.82 -16.42 1.40
C LEU A 278 -13.13 -16.02 0.74
N ALA A 279 -13.15 -14.94 -0.05
CA ALA A 279 -14.34 -14.48 -0.73
C ALA A 279 -14.87 -15.51 -1.76
N ALA A 280 -13.98 -16.15 -2.51
CA ALA A 280 -14.35 -17.20 -3.45
C ALA A 280 -14.93 -18.45 -2.74
N ALA A 281 -14.29 -18.89 -1.66
CA ALA A 281 -14.73 -20.08 -0.94
C ALA A 281 -15.98 -19.84 -0.10
N ALA A 282 -16.13 -18.65 0.50
CA ALA A 282 -17.26 -18.30 1.33
C ALA A 282 -18.47 -17.85 0.48
N PHE A 283 -18.29 -16.99 -0.51
CA PHE A 283 -19.41 -16.35 -1.21
C PHE A 283 -19.70 -17.00 -2.56
N HIS A 284 -18.70 -17.10 -3.44
CA HIS A 284 -18.89 -17.65 -4.79
C HIS A 284 -19.37 -19.11 -4.77
N ALA A 285 -18.75 -19.95 -3.94
CA ALA A 285 -19.14 -21.36 -3.81
C ALA A 285 -20.56 -21.57 -3.25
N ASN A 286 -21.09 -20.58 -2.52
CA ASN A 286 -22.44 -20.60 -1.97
C ASN A 286 -23.46 -19.84 -2.85
N GLY A 287 -23.08 -19.46 -4.09
CA GLY A 287 -23.96 -18.78 -5.04
C GLY A 287 -24.16 -17.28 -4.78
N HIS A 288 -23.39 -16.68 -3.85
CA HIS A 288 -23.43 -15.25 -3.57
C HIS A 288 -22.42 -14.49 -4.44
N THR A 289 -22.74 -14.30 -5.72
CA THR A 289 -21.87 -13.59 -6.67
C THR A 289 -21.96 -12.06 -6.58
N ASP A 290 -22.99 -11.54 -5.94
CA ASP A 290 -23.29 -10.10 -5.91
C ASP A 290 -22.59 -9.36 -4.75
N VAL A 291 -21.75 -10.06 -3.99
CA VAL A 291 -20.99 -9.49 -2.86
C VAL A 291 -19.88 -8.59 -3.40
N THR A 292 -20.13 -7.29 -3.37
CA THR A 292 -19.24 -6.25 -3.93
C THR A 292 -18.71 -5.32 -2.84
N ASP A 293 -19.36 -5.31 -1.68
CA ASP A 293 -19.02 -4.43 -0.56
C ASP A 293 -18.46 -5.20 0.63
N ILE A 294 -17.49 -4.58 1.32
CA ILE A 294 -16.90 -5.09 2.56
C ILE A 294 -17.97 -5.30 3.65
N GLU A 295 -19.01 -4.45 3.70
CA GLU A 295 -20.13 -4.57 4.65
C GLU A 295 -20.92 -5.86 4.42
N GLN A 296 -21.21 -6.19 3.17
CA GLN A 296 -21.92 -7.41 2.79
C GLN A 296 -21.08 -8.64 3.13
N ALA A 297 -19.79 -8.60 2.83
CA ALA A 297 -18.86 -9.67 3.17
C ALA A 297 -18.87 -9.95 4.68
N TYR A 298 -18.79 -8.91 5.52
CA TYR A 298 -18.87 -9.07 6.99
C TYR A 298 -20.17 -9.75 7.44
N LYS A 299 -21.31 -9.27 6.94
CA LYS A 299 -22.64 -9.76 7.34
C LYS A 299 -22.88 -11.21 6.91
N LEU A 300 -22.35 -11.60 5.75
CA LEU A 300 -22.50 -12.94 5.19
C LEU A 300 -21.45 -13.92 5.74
N LEU A 301 -20.33 -13.44 6.26
CA LEU A 301 -19.29 -14.32 6.79
C LEU A 301 -19.76 -15.11 8.02
N ALA A 302 -20.46 -14.47 8.97
CA ALA A 302 -20.96 -15.13 10.18
C ALA A 302 -21.91 -16.32 9.90
N PRO A 303 -22.97 -16.20 9.07
CA PRO A 303 -23.86 -17.32 8.79
C PRO A 303 -23.19 -18.43 7.99
N ILE A 304 -22.26 -18.11 7.07
CA ILE A 304 -21.60 -19.10 6.21
C ILE A 304 -20.57 -19.91 7.01
N VAL A 305 -19.81 -19.25 7.89
CA VAL A 305 -18.81 -19.90 8.73
C VAL A 305 -19.43 -20.53 9.99
N GLY A 306 -20.68 -20.18 10.31
CA GLY A 306 -21.42 -20.69 11.46
C GLY A 306 -20.93 -20.13 12.82
N THR A 307 -20.09 -19.09 12.81
CA THR A 307 -19.57 -18.47 14.05
C THR A 307 -19.55 -16.94 13.93
N GLY A 308 -20.16 -16.24 14.89
CA GLY A 308 -20.05 -14.78 14.98
C GLY A 308 -18.61 -14.29 15.20
N ALA A 309 -17.74 -15.16 15.73
CA ALA A 309 -16.32 -14.90 15.91
C ALA A 309 -15.59 -14.60 14.57
N ALA A 310 -15.99 -15.24 13.47
CA ALA A 310 -15.38 -14.99 12.16
C ALA A 310 -15.63 -13.55 11.67
N ALA A 311 -16.85 -13.04 11.82
CA ALA A 311 -17.18 -11.66 11.47
C ALA A 311 -16.45 -10.66 12.38
N VAL A 312 -16.44 -10.88 13.69
CA VAL A 312 -15.68 -10.01 14.62
C VAL A 312 -14.19 -9.98 14.26
N LEU A 313 -13.60 -11.14 13.96
CA LEU A 313 -12.21 -11.24 13.53
C LEU A 313 -11.97 -10.46 12.23
N PHE A 314 -12.85 -10.59 11.24
CA PHE A 314 -12.81 -9.82 9.99
C PHE A 314 -12.82 -8.30 10.27
N GLY A 315 -13.72 -7.84 11.15
CA GLY A 315 -13.79 -6.44 11.56
C GLY A 315 -12.53 -5.94 12.28
N ILE A 316 -11.93 -6.76 13.16
CA ILE A 316 -10.66 -6.44 13.83
C ILE A 316 -9.53 -6.34 12.80
N THR A 317 -9.46 -7.26 11.85
CA THR A 317 -8.45 -7.23 10.79
C THR A 317 -8.61 -6.01 9.87
N LEU A 318 -9.86 -5.61 9.57
CA LEU A 318 -10.15 -4.41 8.77
C LEU A 318 -9.70 -3.14 9.51
N LEU A 319 -9.97 -3.06 10.82
CA LEU A 319 -9.50 -1.94 11.65
C LEU A 319 -7.98 -1.89 11.70
N ALA A 320 -7.32 -3.04 11.89
CA ALA A 320 -5.87 -3.13 11.91
C ALA A 320 -5.25 -2.69 10.56
N SER A 321 -5.85 -3.07 9.44
CA SER A 321 -5.47 -2.64 8.10
C SER A 321 -5.55 -1.11 7.93
N GLY A 322 -6.69 -0.51 8.31
CA GLY A 322 -6.87 0.95 8.26
C GLY A 322 -5.83 1.70 9.10
N GLN A 323 -5.60 1.27 10.34
CA GLN A 323 -4.61 1.91 11.22
C GLN A 323 -3.16 1.77 10.71
N SER A 324 -2.87 0.71 9.96
CA SER A 324 -1.55 0.49 9.40
C SER A 324 -1.22 1.50 8.29
N SER A 325 -2.18 1.77 7.41
CA SER A 325 -2.05 2.72 6.29
C SER A 325 -1.88 4.18 6.76
N THR A 326 -2.41 4.52 7.94
CA THR A 326 -2.22 5.83 8.60
C THR A 326 -0.74 6.21 8.69
N PHE A 327 0.07 5.25 9.12
CA PHE A 327 1.48 5.50 9.37
C PHE A 327 2.25 5.67 8.07
N THR A 328 2.02 4.80 7.08
CA THR A 328 2.70 4.86 5.79
C THR A 328 2.32 6.11 5.02
N GLY A 329 1.04 6.50 5.01
CA GLY A 329 0.56 7.73 4.37
C GLY A 329 1.20 8.99 4.95
N THR A 330 1.35 9.04 6.28
CA THR A 330 2.00 10.18 6.97
C THR A 330 3.48 10.29 6.60
N VAL A 331 4.22 9.17 6.60
CA VAL A 331 5.65 9.18 6.23
C VAL A 331 5.81 9.48 4.73
N ALA A 332 5.02 8.86 3.86
CA ALA A 332 5.08 9.07 2.42
C ALA A 332 4.77 10.53 2.06
N GLY A 333 3.79 11.15 2.72
CA GLY A 333 3.46 12.57 2.55
C GLY A 333 4.60 13.50 2.98
N GLN A 334 5.30 13.18 4.07
CA GLN A 334 6.49 13.93 4.45
C GLN A 334 7.62 13.78 3.42
N VAL A 335 7.89 12.55 2.94
CA VAL A 335 8.89 12.32 1.86
C VAL A 335 8.57 13.14 0.62
N ILE A 336 7.31 13.09 0.15
CA ILE A 336 6.88 13.79 -1.06
C ILE A 336 6.98 15.31 -0.87
N MET A 337 6.56 15.83 0.29
CA MET A 337 6.59 17.27 0.56
C MET A 337 8.02 17.80 0.77
N GLU A 338 8.85 17.11 1.56
CA GLU A 338 10.26 17.47 1.76
C GLU A 338 11.03 17.38 0.44
N GLY A 339 10.80 16.32 -0.35
CA GLY A 339 11.50 16.09 -1.60
C GLY A 339 11.13 17.08 -2.72
N PHE A 340 9.84 17.32 -2.94
CA PHE A 340 9.38 18.23 -4.02
C PHE A 340 9.33 19.71 -3.63
N LEU A 341 8.88 20.04 -2.42
CA LEU A 341 8.69 21.42 -1.99
C LEU A 341 9.81 21.94 -1.08
N GLN A 342 10.67 21.07 -0.54
CA GLN A 342 11.65 21.42 0.50
C GLN A 342 11.03 22.11 1.73
N MET A 343 9.76 21.79 2.00
CA MET A 343 9.02 22.29 3.15
C MET A 343 8.99 21.24 4.25
N LYS A 344 9.29 21.64 5.48
CA LYS A 344 9.18 20.79 6.68
C LYS A 344 8.05 21.29 7.55
N ILE A 345 6.98 20.51 7.65
CA ILE A 345 5.86 20.79 8.55
C ILE A 345 5.74 19.67 9.58
N PRO A 346 5.33 19.96 10.83
CA PRO A 346 5.08 18.95 11.84
C PRO A 346 4.16 17.83 11.34
N CYS A 347 4.49 16.58 11.69
CA CYS A 347 3.77 15.39 11.21
C CYS A 347 2.28 15.39 11.60
N TYR A 348 1.93 15.94 12.77
CA TYR A 348 0.53 16.08 13.17
C TYR A 348 -0.22 17.11 12.32
N GLN A 349 0.42 18.22 11.92
CA GLN A 349 -0.21 19.21 11.04
C GLN A 349 -0.42 18.62 9.66
N ARG A 350 0.59 17.92 9.13
CA ARG A 350 0.48 17.19 7.87
C ARG A 350 -0.67 16.20 7.90
N ARG A 351 -0.73 15.36 8.93
CA ARG A 351 -1.78 14.36 9.08
C ARG A 351 -3.16 15.01 9.22
N LEU A 352 -3.28 16.11 9.98
CA LEU A 352 -4.54 16.83 10.11
C LEU A 352 -5.00 17.41 8.76
N ILE A 353 -4.09 17.99 7.98
CA ILE A 353 -4.40 18.55 6.66
C ILE A 353 -4.87 17.45 5.71
N THR A 354 -4.10 16.36 5.55
CA THR A 354 -4.48 15.26 4.65
C THR A 354 -5.79 14.61 5.12
N ARG A 355 -5.96 14.45 6.43
CA ARG A 355 -7.16 13.86 7.01
C ARG A 355 -8.38 14.73 6.76
N VAL A 356 -8.30 16.04 6.95
CA VAL A 356 -9.42 16.96 6.63
C VAL A 356 -9.77 16.89 5.15
N LEU A 357 -8.76 16.87 4.27
CA LEU A 357 -8.97 16.76 2.82
C LEU A 357 -9.61 15.43 2.42
N ALA A 358 -9.34 14.34 3.15
CA ALA A 358 -9.97 13.03 2.94
C ALA A 358 -11.36 12.92 3.58
N LEU A 359 -11.58 13.54 4.74
CA LEU A 359 -12.86 13.52 5.46
C LEU A 359 -13.97 14.25 4.70
N ILE A 360 -13.65 15.34 4.00
CA ILE A 360 -14.64 16.12 3.23
C ILE A 360 -15.36 15.24 2.18
N PRO A 361 -14.68 14.58 1.24
CA PRO A 361 -15.33 13.71 0.27
C PRO A 361 -15.95 12.48 0.91
N ALA A 362 -15.37 11.92 1.98
CA ALA A 362 -15.96 10.81 2.72
C ALA A 362 -17.32 11.19 3.32
N PHE A 363 -17.39 12.33 4.02
CA PHE A 363 -18.60 12.80 4.67
C PHE A 363 -19.68 13.19 3.66
N ALA A 364 -19.30 13.91 2.61
CA ALA A 364 -20.21 14.26 1.52
C ALA A 364 -20.79 13.01 0.85
N GLY A 365 -19.94 12.02 0.55
CA GLY A 365 -20.37 10.76 -0.06
C GLY A 365 -21.32 9.97 0.83
N VAL A 366 -21.00 9.80 2.12
CA VAL A 366 -21.88 9.10 3.09
C VAL A 366 -23.20 9.86 3.29
N ALA A 367 -23.19 11.19 3.34
CA ALA A 367 -24.39 12.01 3.49
C ALA A 367 -25.32 11.92 2.27
N LEU A 368 -24.77 11.84 1.06
CA LEU A 368 -25.54 11.83 -0.19
C LEU A 368 -25.99 10.42 -0.61
N LEU A 369 -25.13 9.41 -0.42
CA LEU A 369 -25.31 8.06 -0.97
C LEU A 369 -25.56 6.98 0.11
N GLY A 370 -25.51 7.33 1.39
CA GLY A 370 -25.72 6.41 2.51
C GLY A 370 -24.66 5.30 2.57
N ASN A 371 -25.06 4.09 2.99
CA ASN A 371 -24.13 2.97 3.19
C ASN A 371 -23.45 2.50 1.89
N GLY A 372 -24.14 2.57 0.75
CA GLY A 372 -23.59 2.20 -0.56
C GLY A 372 -22.52 3.17 -1.09
N ALA A 373 -22.23 4.27 -0.37
CA ALA A 373 -21.16 5.20 -0.71
C ALA A 373 -19.77 4.56 -0.55
N VAL A 374 -19.60 3.69 0.46
CA VAL A 374 -18.29 3.22 0.91
C VAL A 374 -17.58 2.44 -0.20
N GLY A 375 -18.22 1.41 -0.77
CA GLY A 375 -17.61 0.62 -1.85
C GLY A 375 -17.31 1.45 -3.10
N LYS A 376 -18.26 2.29 -3.53
CA LYS A 376 -18.07 3.16 -4.71
C LYS A 376 -16.90 4.12 -4.54
N LEU A 377 -16.78 4.75 -3.36
CA LEU A 377 -15.69 5.68 -3.07
C LEU A 377 -14.35 4.97 -2.91
N LEU A 378 -14.33 3.75 -2.34
CA LEU A 378 -13.14 2.91 -2.25
C LEU A 378 -12.62 2.54 -3.64
N VAL A 379 -13.49 2.11 -4.56
CA VAL A 379 -13.09 1.80 -5.94
C VAL A 379 -12.63 3.08 -6.65
N ALA A 380 -13.36 4.19 -6.50
CA ALA A 380 -12.98 5.47 -7.09
C ALA A 380 -11.60 5.97 -6.61
N SER A 381 -11.27 5.78 -5.33
CA SER A 381 -9.93 6.13 -4.83
C SER A 381 -8.86 5.27 -5.50
N GLN A 382 -9.10 3.97 -5.71
CA GLN A 382 -8.13 3.10 -6.40
C GLN A 382 -7.92 3.50 -7.86
N VAL A 383 -8.96 3.95 -8.53
CA VAL A 383 -8.85 4.53 -9.87
C VAL A 383 -7.89 5.72 -9.85
N VAL A 384 -8.07 6.67 -8.93
CA VAL A 384 -7.17 7.83 -8.80
C VAL A 384 -5.72 7.41 -8.56
N LEU A 385 -5.47 6.43 -7.68
CA LEU A 385 -4.12 5.89 -7.43
C LEU A 385 -3.51 5.30 -8.71
N SER A 386 -4.31 4.52 -9.43
CA SER A 386 -3.89 3.87 -10.66
C SER A 386 -3.49 4.91 -11.72
N LEU A 387 -4.28 5.96 -11.90
CA LEU A 387 -4.00 7.03 -12.88
C LEU A 387 -2.69 7.76 -12.63
N GLN A 388 -2.29 7.88 -11.37
CA GLN A 388 -1.03 8.52 -11.00
C GLN A 388 0.18 7.62 -11.25
N LEU A 389 0.01 6.31 -11.18
CA LEU A 389 1.11 5.35 -11.16
C LEU A 389 2.15 5.56 -12.29
N PRO A 390 1.76 5.79 -13.57
CA PRO A 390 2.73 6.08 -14.64
C PRO A 390 3.66 7.27 -14.35
N PHE A 391 3.16 8.31 -13.68
CA PHE A 391 3.93 9.52 -13.36
C PHE A 391 4.99 9.30 -12.29
N ALA A 392 4.81 8.30 -11.41
CA ALA A 392 5.83 7.87 -10.46
C ALA A 392 6.80 6.85 -11.06
N LEU A 393 6.30 5.94 -11.91
CA LEU A 393 7.11 4.91 -12.57
C LEU A 393 8.10 5.49 -13.57
N TRP A 394 7.69 6.48 -14.35
CA TRP A 394 8.55 7.06 -15.38
C TRP A 394 9.86 7.65 -14.81
N PRO A 395 9.82 8.55 -13.80
CA PRO A 395 11.03 9.02 -13.10
C PRO A 395 11.87 7.89 -12.53
N LEU A 396 11.24 6.93 -11.86
CA LEU A 396 11.93 5.80 -11.23
C LEU A 396 12.73 4.98 -12.24
N ILE A 397 12.12 4.63 -13.37
CA ILE A 397 12.75 3.84 -14.43
C ILE A 397 13.84 4.66 -15.12
N ARG A 398 13.61 5.95 -15.37
CA ARG A 398 14.62 6.84 -15.98
C ARG A 398 15.85 6.98 -15.08
N MET A 399 15.67 7.23 -13.79
CA MET A 399 16.76 7.42 -12.83
C MET A 399 17.55 6.14 -12.59
N THR A 400 16.86 5.00 -12.44
CA THR A 400 17.54 3.71 -12.23
C THR A 400 18.26 3.17 -13.49
N ASN A 401 17.95 3.73 -14.66
CA ASN A 401 18.65 3.48 -15.92
C ASN A 401 19.79 4.49 -16.22
N ASP A 402 19.92 5.56 -15.44
CA ASP A 402 20.95 6.57 -15.66
C ASP A 402 22.29 6.11 -15.06
N ARG A 403 23.29 5.88 -15.92
CA ARG A 403 24.66 5.50 -15.50
C ARG A 403 25.36 6.61 -14.71
N ALA A 404 25.07 7.88 -14.98
CA ALA A 404 25.67 8.98 -14.24
C ALA A 404 25.17 9.03 -12.80
N LEU A 405 23.94 8.55 -12.55
CA LEU A 405 23.34 8.52 -11.22
C LEU A 405 23.65 7.21 -10.47
N MET A 406 23.54 6.07 -11.15
CA MET A 406 23.61 4.76 -10.51
C MET A 406 25.01 4.13 -10.56
N GLY A 407 25.92 4.66 -11.36
CA GLY A 407 27.26 4.08 -11.58
C GLY A 407 27.18 2.61 -12.01
N GLU A 408 27.91 1.74 -11.30
CA GLU A 408 27.90 0.29 -11.55
C GLU A 408 26.59 -0.42 -11.16
N PHE A 409 25.71 0.23 -10.39
CA PHE A 409 24.45 -0.34 -9.91
C PHE A 409 23.26 -0.09 -10.85
N VAL A 410 23.51 0.48 -12.04
CA VAL A 410 22.51 0.70 -13.08
C VAL A 410 21.77 -0.59 -13.44
N ASN A 411 20.53 -0.46 -13.91
CA ASN A 411 19.76 -1.59 -14.43
C ASN A 411 20.53 -2.39 -15.49
N ARG A 412 20.60 -3.70 -15.28
CA ARG A 412 20.98 -4.65 -16.34
C ARG A 412 19.86 -4.76 -17.36
N LEU A 413 20.20 -5.25 -18.55
CA LEU A 413 19.26 -5.37 -19.67
C LEU A 413 17.95 -6.10 -19.30
N PRO A 414 17.96 -7.26 -18.60
CA PRO A 414 16.71 -7.94 -18.24
C PRO A 414 15.82 -7.10 -17.33
N THR A 415 16.40 -6.47 -16.30
CA THR A 415 15.67 -5.59 -15.37
C THR A 415 15.13 -4.35 -16.07
N ARG A 416 15.91 -3.79 -17.01
CA ARG A 416 15.48 -2.64 -17.82
C ARG A 416 14.30 -2.99 -18.71
N LEU A 417 14.36 -4.13 -19.42
CA LEU A 417 13.28 -4.60 -20.27
C LEU A 417 12.01 -4.89 -19.46
N LEU A 418 12.14 -5.58 -18.31
CA LEU A 418 11.03 -5.83 -17.41
C LEU A 418 10.39 -4.53 -16.91
N ALA A 419 11.20 -3.56 -16.47
CA ALA A 419 10.69 -2.30 -15.95
C ALA A 419 9.91 -1.49 -17.02
N TRP A 420 10.45 -1.41 -18.25
CA TRP A 420 9.75 -0.76 -19.37
C TRP A 420 8.51 -1.52 -19.81
N PHE A 421 8.54 -2.86 -19.80
CA PHE A 421 7.38 -3.69 -20.07
C PHE A 421 6.26 -3.41 -19.05
N LEU A 422 6.57 -3.44 -17.75
CA LEU A 422 5.63 -3.10 -16.69
C LEU A 422 5.08 -1.69 -16.87
N PHE A 423 5.92 -0.71 -17.18
CA PHE A 423 5.47 0.66 -17.45
C PHE A 423 4.46 0.73 -18.60
N VAL A 424 4.73 0.06 -19.72
CA VAL A 424 3.83 0.06 -20.88
C VAL A 424 2.50 -0.63 -20.54
N VAL A 425 2.55 -1.80 -19.91
CA VAL A 425 1.34 -2.56 -19.52
C VAL A 425 0.48 -1.76 -18.55
N ILE A 426 1.09 -1.22 -17.49
CA ILE A 426 0.40 -0.41 -16.47
C ILE A 426 -0.17 0.87 -17.08
N SER A 427 0.59 1.54 -17.95
CA SER A 427 0.10 2.77 -18.61
C SER A 427 -1.05 2.48 -19.56
N ALA A 428 -0.98 1.39 -20.33
CA ALA A 428 -2.05 0.97 -21.23
C ALA A 428 -3.32 0.60 -20.46
N ALA A 429 -3.19 -0.18 -19.37
CA ALA A 429 -4.29 -0.52 -18.48
C ALA A 429 -4.97 0.73 -17.90
N ASN A 430 -4.17 1.72 -17.46
CA ASN A 430 -4.67 2.99 -16.96
C ASN A 430 -5.41 3.80 -18.02
N LEU A 431 -4.84 3.94 -19.22
CA LEU A 431 -5.48 4.66 -20.32
C LEU A 431 -6.80 4.01 -20.72
N TRP A 432 -6.85 2.68 -20.74
CA TRP A 432 -8.08 1.94 -20.99
C TRP A 432 -9.13 2.20 -19.90
N LEU A 433 -8.72 2.21 -18.62
CA LEU A 433 -9.62 2.49 -17.51
C LEU A 433 -10.17 3.92 -17.57
N VAL A 434 -9.36 4.93 -17.89
CA VAL A 434 -9.83 6.31 -18.14
C VAL A 434 -10.84 6.32 -19.27
N TRP A 435 -10.52 5.67 -20.38
CA TRP A 435 -11.38 5.64 -21.54
C TRP A 435 -12.72 5.01 -21.23
N GLN A 436 -12.75 3.92 -20.46
CA GLN A 436 -14.00 3.31 -20.03
C GLN A 436 -14.78 4.18 -19.03
N THR A 437 -14.09 4.85 -18.11
CA THR A 437 -14.74 5.67 -17.07
C THR A 437 -15.34 6.97 -17.64
N PHE A 438 -14.70 7.57 -18.64
CA PHE A 438 -15.08 8.90 -19.16
C PHE A 438 -15.61 8.89 -20.61
N GLY A 439 -15.32 7.84 -21.39
CA GLY A 439 -15.62 7.76 -22.82
C GLY A 439 -16.40 6.50 -23.24
N GLY A 440 -16.60 5.54 -22.35
CA GLY A 440 -17.40 4.35 -22.58
C GLY A 440 -18.83 4.57 -22.11
N ASN A 441 -19.79 4.57 -23.04
CA ASN A 441 -21.20 4.33 -22.72
C ASN A 441 -21.38 2.90 -22.21
#